data_AF-A0A4Y5X2R0-F1
#
_entry.id   AF-A0A4Y5X2R0-F1
#
_cell.length_a   1.000
_cell.length_b   1.000
_cell.length_c   1.000
_cell.angle_alpha   90.00
_cell.angle_beta   90.00
_cell.angle_gamma   90.00
#
_symmetry.space_group_name_H-M   'P 1'
#
loop_
_entity.id
_entity.type
_entity.pdbx_description
1 polymer ?
#
loop_
_entity_poly.entity_id
_entity_poly.type
_entity_poly.pdbx_seq_one_letter_code
_entity_poly.pdbx_strand_id
1 'polypeptide(L)'
;GVHVTDVTNASRTMLMNLETLDWDDELLSFFSIPREMLPTIEPSSPLQPYGVTSDTGPFGGEVPITGVLGDQHAAMVGQVCLDAGEAKNTYGTGNFLLLNTGETIVRSQNGLLTTVCYQFGDAKPVYALEGSIAVTGSAVQWLRDQLGIISGASQSESLARQVADNGGVYFVPAFSGLFAPYWRS
;
A
#
# COMPACT_ATOMS: atom_id res chain seq x y z
N GLY A 1 -18.27 -20.59 4.13
CA GLY A 1 -17.78 -19.20 4.29
C GLY A 1 -17.96 -18.47 2.99
N VAL A 2 -17.64 -17.18 2.96
CA VAL A 2 -17.62 -16.36 1.75
C VAL A 2 -16.19 -16.25 1.21
N HIS A 3 -16.02 -16.21 -0.12
CA HIS A 3 -14.72 -16.04 -0.78
C HIS A 3 -14.70 -14.69 -1.48
N VAL A 4 -14.20 -13.68 -0.78
CA VAL A 4 -14.25 -12.27 -1.20
C VAL A 4 -12.91 -11.57 -0.96
N THR A 5 -12.64 -10.53 -1.74
CA THR A 5 -11.54 -9.58 -1.53
C THR A 5 -12.09 -8.17 -1.72
N ASP A 6 -11.45 -7.17 -1.12
CA ASP A 6 -11.79 -5.79 -1.42
C ASP A 6 -11.04 -5.25 -2.65
N VAL A 7 -11.55 -4.15 -3.20
CA VAL A 7 -10.96 -3.43 -4.34
C VAL A 7 -9.50 -2.99 -4.12
N THR A 8 -9.09 -2.68 -2.89
CA THR A 8 -7.71 -2.24 -2.63
C THR A 8 -6.75 -3.41 -2.76
N ASN A 9 -7.04 -4.57 -2.17
CA ASN A 9 -6.21 -5.76 -2.34
C ASN A 9 -6.25 -6.31 -3.78
N ALA A 10 -7.44 -6.33 -4.41
CA ALA A 10 -7.57 -6.78 -5.80
C ALA A 10 -6.73 -5.93 -6.77
N SER A 11 -6.67 -4.60 -6.55
CA SER A 11 -5.85 -3.70 -7.37
C SER A 11 -4.34 -3.97 -7.31
N ARG A 12 -3.87 -4.75 -6.33
CA ARG A 12 -2.45 -5.12 -6.15
C ARG A 12 -2.06 -6.45 -6.77
N THR A 13 -3.01 -7.17 -7.35
CA THR A 13 -2.78 -8.48 -7.98
C THR A 13 -2.24 -8.39 -9.40
N MET A 14 -2.30 -7.21 -10.03
CA MET A 14 -2.11 -7.01 -11.48
C MET A 14 -3.16 -7.70 -12.36
N LEU A 15 -4.26 -8.21 -11.80
CA LEU A 15 -5.31 -8.92 -12.54
C LEU A 15 -6.65 -8.18 -12.55
N MET A 16 -6.81 -7.14 -11.74
CA MET A 16 -8.03 -6.31 -11.69
C MET A 16 -7.91 -5.12 -12.64
N ASN A 17 -8.96 -4.88 -13.41
CA ASN A 17 -9.11 -3.67 -14.21
C ASN A 17 -9.56 -2.50 -13.32
N LEU A 18 -8.79 -1.41 -13.32
CA LEU A 18 -9.06 -0.26 -12.45
C LEU A 18 -10.30 0.54 -12.83
N GLU A 19 -10.81 0.42 -14.06
CA GLU A 19 -11.96 1.20 -14.53
C GLU A 19 -13.27 0.46 -14.24
N THR A 20 -13.28 -0.87 -14.36
CA THR A 20 -14.46 -1.70 -14.11
C THR A 20 -14.53 -2.24 -12.69
N LEU A 21 -13.40 -2.26 -11.97
CA LEU A 21 -13.23 -2.93 -10.67
C LEU A 21 -13.55 -4.43 -10.70
N ASP A 22 -13.36 -5.06 -11.86
CA ASP A 22 -13.53 -6.49 -12.05
C ASP A 22 -12.22 -7.14 -12.51
N TRP A 23 -12.12 -8.45 -12.36
CA TRP A 23 -11.04 -9.24 -12.94
C TRP A 23 -11.01 -9.10 -14.46
N ASP A 24 -9.83 -8.84 -15.00
CA ASP A 24 -9.61 -8.56 -16.41
C ASP A 24 -9.37 -9.85 -17.20
N ASP A 25 -10.34 -10.23 -18.04
CA ASP A 25 -10.31 -11.53 -18.74
C ASP A 25 -9.11 -11.67 -19.71
N GLU A 26 -8.58 -10.57 -20.25
CA GLU A 26 -7.38 -10.62 -21.09
C GLU A 26 -6.14 -10.99 -20.26
N LEU A 27 -5.96 -10.35 -19.10
CA LEU A 27 -4.87 -10.67 -18.18
C LEU A 27 -5.01 -12.09 -17.59
N LEU A 28 -6.23 -12.51 -17.23
CA LEU A 28 -6.47 -13.87 -16.77
C LEU A 28 -6.12 -14.91 -17.84
N SER A 29 -6.54 -14.68 -19.08
CA SER A 29 -6.18 -15.55 -20.22
C SER A 29 -4.67 -15.57 -20.46
N PHE A 30 -4.00 -14.41 -20.40
CA PHE A 30 -2.56 -14.29 -20.61
C PHE A 30 -1.77 -15.13 -19.58
N PHE A 31 -2.16 -15.09 -18.31
CA PHE A 31 -1.52 -15.87 -17.24
C PHE A 31 -2.08 -17.30 -17.10
N SER A 32 -3.06 -17.69 -17.92
CA SER A 32 -3.76 -18.98 -17.83
C SER A 32 -4.38 -19.23 -16.45
N ILE A 33 -5.01 -18.20 -15.86
CA ILE A 33 -5.66 -18.25 -14.55
C ILE A 33 -7.17 -18.47 -14.75
N PRO A 34 -7.75 -19.57 -14.23
CA PRO A 34 -9.20 -19.78 -14.24
C PRO A 34 -9.92 -18.77 -13.34
N ARG A 35 -10.91 -18.06 -13.88
CA ARG A 35 -11.64 -17.00 -13.19
C ARG A 35 -12.38 -17.50 -11.94
N GLU A 36 -12.87 -18.74 -11.98
CA GLU A 36 -13.59 -19.40 -10.88
C GLU A 36 -12.75 -19.60 -9.61
N MET A 37 -11.43 -19.48 -9.69
CA MET A 37 -10.54 -19.53 -8.53
C MET A 37 -10.50 -18.20 -7.76
N LEU A 38 -10.87 -17.10 -8.43
CA LEU A 38 -10.73 -15.76 -7.89
C LEU A 38 -11.91 -15.42 -6.96
N PRO A 39 -11.66 -14.69 -5.87
CA PRO A 39 -12.73 -14.19 -5.01
C PRO A 39 -13.61 -13.16 -5.72
N THR A 40 -14.84 -12.98 -5.26
CA THR A 40 -15.65 -11.82 -5.65
C THR A 40 -15.00 -10.55 -5.12
N ILE A 41 -14.87 -9.53 -5.98
CA ILE A 41 -14.37 -8.20 -5.58
C ILE A 41 -15.54 -7.40 -5.01
N GLU A 42 -15.36 -6.88 -3.80
CA GLU A 42 -16.36 -6.09 -3.08
C GLU A 42 -15.79 -4.72 -2.67
N PRO A 43 -16.63 -3.71 -2.34
CA PRO A 43 -16.17 -2.46 -1.74
C PRO A 43 -15.35 -2.73 -0.46
N SER A 44 -14.48 -1.80 -0.08
CA SER A 44 -13.68 -1.87 1.16
C SER A 44 -14.49 -1.77 2.45
N SER A 45 -15.68 -1.18 2.37
CA SER A 45 -16.67 -1.16 3.47
C SER A 45 -18.08 -1.16 2.88
N PRO A 46 -18.64 -2.31 2.48
CA PRO A 46 -19.96 -2.40 1.84
C PRO A 46 -21.11 -2.02 2.80
N LEU A 47 -22.32 -1.78 2.25
CA LEU A 47 -23.52 -1.50 3.05
C LEU A 47 -24.01 -2.72 3.83
N GLN A 48 -23.74 -3.93 3.34
CA GLN A 48 -24.03 -5.19 4.01
C GLN A 48 -22.71 -5.88 4.38
N PRO A 49 -22.62 -6.58 5.52
CA PRO A 49 -21.41 -7.33 5.86
C PRO A 49 -21.04 -8.32 4.76
N TYR A 50 -19.73 -8.51 4.53
CA TYR A 50 -19.25 -9.57 3.63
C TYR A 50 -19.76 -10.94 4.08
N GLY A 51 -19.84 -11.11 5.40
CA GLY A 51 -20.35 -12.29 6.07
C GLY A 51 -20.25 -12.12 7.58
N VAL A 52 -20.49 -13.20 8.32
CA VAL A 52 -20.35 -13.26 9.77
C VAL A 52 -19.35 -14.34 10.17
N THR A 53 -18.69 -14.16 11.32
CA THR A 53 -17.91 -15.23 11.95
C THR A 53 -18.82 -16.40 12.35
N SER A 54 -18.27 -17.61 12.47
CA SER A 54 -19.05 -18.74 12.99
C SER A 54 -19.48 -18.50 14.44
N ASP A 55 -20.74 -18.83 14.72
CA ASP A 55 -21.36 -18.88 16.05
C ASP A 55 -20.58 -19.72 17.09
N THR A 56 -19.99 -20.83 16.63
CA THR A 56 -19.13 -21.73 17.43
C THR A 56 -17.66 -21.32 17.42
N GLY A 57 -17.33 -20.19 16.77
CA GLY A 57 -15.99 -19.64 16.67
C GLY A 57 -15.47 -19.04 17.99
N PRO A 58 -14.25 -18.47 17.96
CA PRO A 58 -13.57 -17.94 19.16
C PRO A 58 -14.31 -16.79 19.86
N PHE A 59 -15.25 -16.14 19.16
CA PHE A 59 -16.06 -15.06 19.71
C PHE A 59 -17.33 -15.55 20.43
N GLY A 60 -17.67 -16.84 20.34
CA GLY A 60 -18.88 -17.40 20.96
C GLY A 60 -20.19 -16.82 20.42
N GLY A 61 -20.19 -16.35 19.17
CA GLY A 61 -21.32 -15.72 18.50
C GLY A 61 -20.95 -15.21 17.10
N GLU A 62 -21.97 -14.77 16.36
CA GLU A 62 -21.80 -14.18 15.03
C GLU A 62 -21.37 -12.72 15.13
N VAL A 63 -20.19 -12.40 14.61
CA VAL A 63 -19.66 -11.04 14.47
C VAL A 63 -19.63 -10.67 12.99
N PRO A 64 -20.28 -9.57 12.57
CA PRO A 64 -20.22 -9.10 11.19
C PRO A 64 -18.80 -8.70 10.78
N ILE A 65 -18.40 -9.12 9.58
CA ILE A 65 -17.16 -8.68 8.94
C ILE A 65 -17.55 -7.62 7.91
N THR A 66 -17.18 -6.36 8.15
CA THR A 66 -17.70 -5.20 7.39
C THR A 66 -16.63 -4.31 6.77
N GLY A 67 -15.34 -4.58 7.02
CA GLY A 67 -14.26 -3.78 6.44
C GLY A 67 -13.03 -4.61 6.11
N VAL A 68 -12.51 -4.44 4.90
CA VAL A 68 -11.24 -5.02 4.44
C VAL A 68 -10.52 -3.97 3.60
N LEU A 69 -9.25 -3.72 3.93
CA LEU A 69 -8.37 -2.83 3.19
C LEU A 69 -6.94 -3.39 3.23
N GLY A 70 -6.18 -3.22 2.15
CA GLY A 70 -4.74 -3.42 2.16
C GLY A 70 -4.07 -2.48 3.16
N ASP A 71 -2.98 -2.91 3.80
CA ASP A 71 -2.34 -2.20 4.93
C ASP A 71 -2.05 -0.70 4.68
N GLN A 72 -1.46 -0.36 3.52
CA GLN A 72 -1.13 1.02 3.16
C GLN A 72 -2.38 1.86 2.89
N HIS A 73 -3.44 1.24 2.38
CA HIS A 73 -4.74 1.86 2.12
C HIS A 73 -5.55 2.03 3.42
N ALA A 74 -5.50 1.04 4.31
CA ALA A 74 -6.03 1.16 5.67
C ALA A 74 -5.35 2.30 6.43
N ALA A 75 -4.03 2.48 6.26
CA ALA A 75 -3.30 3.61 6.84
C ALA A 75 -3.73 4.96 6.25
N MET A 76 -4.13 5.04 4.98
CA MET A 76 -4.73 6.27 4.41
C MET A 76 -6.02 6.63 5.15
N VAL A 77 -6.91 5.66 5.31
CA VAL A 77 -8.20 5.86 6.01
C VAL A 77 -7.96 6.20 7.49
N GLY A 78 -7.05 5.49 8.17
CA GLY A 78 -6.71 5.73 9.57
C GLY A 78 -6.05 7.09 9.83
N GLN A 79 -5.39 7.67 8.83
CA GLN A 79 -4.84 9.04 8.87
C GLN A 79 -5.85 10.10 8.40
N VAL A 80 -7.08 9.69 8.09
CA VAL A 80 -8.13 10.58 7.57
C VAL A 80 -7.73 11.27 6.27
N CYS A 81 -6.93 10.60 5.43
CA CYS A 81 -6.59 11.07 4.08
C CYS A 81 -7.75 10.81 3.09
N LEU A 82 -8.90 11.43 3.37
CA LEU A 82 -10.17 11.18 2.68
C LEU A 82 -10.43 12.15 1.51
N ASP A 83 -9.72 13.28 1.47
CA ASP A 83 -9.85 14.28 0.43
C ASP A 83 -8.73 14.15 -0.62
N ALA A 84 -9.06 14.51 -1.86
CA ALA A 84 -8.09 14.52 -2.95
C ALA A 84 -6.95 15.50 -2.66
N GLY A 85 -5.71 15.07 -2.88
CA GLY A 85 -4.51 15.85 -2.55
C GLY A 85 -3.92 15.52 -1.18
N GLU A 86 -4.65 14.82 -0.31
CA GLU A 86 -4.11 14.33 0.96
C GLU A 86 -3.21 13.12 0.71
N ALA A 87 -2.10 13.09 1.44
CA ALA A 87 -1.10 12.05 1.31
C ALA A 87 -0.62 11.58 2.67
N LYS A 88 -0.21 10.33 2.73
CA LYS A 88 0.50 9.77 3.86
C LYS A 88 1.81 9.16 3.39
N ASN A 89 2.80 9.18 4.27
CA ASN A 89 4.04 8.44 4.06
C ASN A 89 4.34 7.59 5.29
N THR A 90 4.47 6.28 5.10
CA THR A 90 4.76 5.33 6.17
C THR A 90 6.27 5.07 6.22
N TYR A 91 6.92 5.47 7.31
CA TYR A 91 8.36 5.29 7.51
C TYR A 91 8.65 3.96 8.22
N GLY A 92 9.28 3.02 7.50
CA GLY A 92 9.77 1.76 8.03
C GLY A 92 11.09 1.34 7.38
N THR A 93 11.30 0.04 7.20
CA THR A 93 12.45 -0.51 6.45
C THR A 93 12.55 0.14 5.06
N GLY A 94 11.42 0.19 4.35
CA GLY A 94 11.18 1.05 3.20
C GLY A 94 10.18 2.18 3.54
N ASN A 95 9.88 3.02 2.56
CA ASN A 95 8.82 4.03 2.64
C ASN A 95 7.76 3.77 1.58
N PHE A 96 6.51 3.98 1.95
CA PHE A 96 5.37 3.92 1.04
C PHE A 96 4.58 5.22 1.16
N LEU A 97 4.65 6.01 0.10
CA LEU A 97 3.91 7.25 -0.04
C LEU A 97 2.68 6.99 -0.90
N LEU A 98 1.50 7.29 -0.37
CA LEU A 98 0.24 7.25 -1.10
C LEU A 98 -0.36 8.65 -1.11
N LEU A 99 -0.85 9.06 -2.27
CA LEU A 99 -1.54 10.32 -2.52
C LEU A 99 -2.95 10.01 -3.01
N ASN A 100 -3.97 10.49 -2.30
CA ASN A 100 -5.37 10.38 -2.70
C ASN A 100 -5.62 11.25 -3.95
N THR A 101 -6.13 10.64 -5.02
CA THR A 101 -6.46 11.33 -6.28
C THR A 101 -7.96 11.50 -6.52
N GLY A 102 -8.78 11.26 -5.48
CA GLY A 102 -10.23 11.31 -5.56
C GLY A 102 -10.79 10.24 -6.50
N GLU A 103 -11.90 10.53 -7.15
CA GLU A 103 -12.57 9.63 -8.10
C GLU A 103 -11.86 9.52 -9.47
N THR A 104 -10.69 10.17 -9.63
CA THR A 104 -9.96 10.20 -10.91
C THR A 104 -8.81 9.21 -10.90
N ILE A 105 -8.78 8.33 -11.92
CA ILE A 105 -7.63 7.46 -12.19
C ILE A 105 -6.51 8.31 -12.81
N VAL A 106 -5.46 8.57 -12.04
CA VAL A 106 -4.27 9.29 -12.54
C VAL A 106 -3.20 8.28 -12.94
N ARG A 107 -2.94 8.14 -14.24
CA ARG A 107 -1.86 7.29 -14.77
C ARG A 107 -0.53 8.04 -14.70
N SER A 108 0.44 7.50 -13.96
CA SER A 108 1.73 8.17 -13.79
C SER A 108 2.59 8.13 -15.07
N GLN A 109 3.21 9.26 -15.39
CA GLN A 109 4.28 9.34 -16.41
C GLN A 109 5.69 9.23 -15.80
N ASN A 110 5.79 9.07 -14.48
CA ASN A 110 7.06 9.07 -13.73
C ASN A 110 7.27 7.74 -12.95
N GLY A 111 6.66 6.65 -13.43
CA GLY A 111 6.83 5.33 -12.83
C GLY A 111 6.20 5.15 -11.45
N LEU A 112 5.21 5.96 -11.08
CA LEU A 112 4.38 5.68 -9.89
C LEU A 112 3.29 4.66 -10.23
N LEU A 113 2.82 3.93 -9.22
CA LEU A 113 1.70 3.02 -9.38
C LEU A 113 0.38 3.79 -9.24
N THR A 114 -0.59 3.47 -10.09
CA THR A 114 -1.99 3.90 -9.93
C THR A 114 -2.75 2.74 -9.30
N THR A 115 -3.47 3.00 -8.22
CA THR A 115 -4.13 1.96 -7.40
C THR A 115 -5.49 2.44 -6.90
N VAL A 116 -6.36 1.55 -6.45
CA VAL A 116 -7.58 1.94 -5.73
C VAL A 116 -7.20 2.28 -4.29
N CYS A 117 -7.62 3.44 -3.80
CA CYS A 117 -7.40 3.90 -2.43
C CYS A 117 -8.38 3.24 -1.44
N TYR A 118 -9.68 3.27 -1.75
CA TYR A 118 -10.76 2.60 -1.01
C TYR A 118 -12.08 2.76 -1.77
N GLN A 119 -13.09 1.98 -1.36
CA GLN A 119 -14.49 2.21 -1.76
C GLN A 119 -15.43 1.95 -0.59
N PHE A 120 -16.31 2.91 -0.28
CA PHE A 120 -17.23 2.82 0.86
C PHE A 120 -18.69 2.77 0.39
N GLY A 121 -19.43 1.75 0.83
CA GLY A 121 -20.81 1.49 0.44
C GLY A 121 -20.97 1.52 -1.08
N ASP A 122 -21.95 2.28 -1.54
CA ASP A 122 -22.25 2.46 -2.97
C ASP A 122 -21.57 3.71 -3.56
N ALA A 123 -20.67 4.36 -2.81
CA ALA A 123 -19.90 5.48 -3.34
C ALA A 123 -18.96 5.00 -4.45
N LYS A 124 -18.58 5.95 -5.32
CA LYS A 124 -17.56 5.69 -6.33
C LYS A 124 -16.22 5.35 -5.68
N PRO A 125 -15.39 4.53 -6.34
CA PRO A 125 -14.04 4.25 -5.88
C PRO A 125 -13.22 5.53 -5.82
N VAL A 126 -12.40 5.64 -4.77
CA VAL A 126 -11.34 6.64 -4.66
C VAL A 126 -10.03 5.97 -5.06
N TYR A 127 -9.20 6.67 -5.81
CA TYR A 127 -7.91 6.18 -6.31
C TYR A 127 -6.74 6.85 -5.62
N ALA A 128 -5.56 6.25 -5.77
CA ALA A 128 -4.32 6.81 -5.29
C ALA A 128 -3.17 6.64 -6.29
N LEU A 129 -2.22 7.56 -6.19
CA LEU A 129 -0.86 7.34 -6.69
C LEU A 129 0.00 6.82 -5.55
N GLU A 130 0.78 5.78 -5.83
CA GLU A 130 1.69 5.17 -4.87
C GLU A 130 3.14 5.22 -5.39
N GLY A 131 4.03 5.72 -4.52
CA GLY A 131 5.47 5.61 -4.67
C GLY A 131 6.06 4.75 -3.56
N SER A 132 6.87 3.76 -3.94
CA SER A 132 7.60 2.91 -3.00
C SER A 132 9.10 3.22 -3.06
N ILE A 133 9.71 3.33 -1.88
CA ILE A 133 11.15 3.53 -1.69
C ILE A 133 11.65 2.34 -0.88
N ALA A 134 12.42 1.44 -1.49
CA ALA A 134 12.76 0.19 -0.81
C ALA A 134 13.74 0.33 0.35
N VAL A 135 14.62 1.35 0.31
CA VAL A 135 15.71 1.48 1.29
C VAL A 135 15.63 2.83 1.97
N THR A 136 15.12 2.83 3.20
CA THR A 136 15.08 4.01 4.09
C THR A 136 15.57 3.65 5.47
N GLY A 137 14.78 2.93 6.28
CA GLY A 137 15.17 2.51 7.62
C GLY A 137 16.27 1.44 7.58
N SER A 138 16.28 0.60 6.55
CA SER A 138 17.36 -0.36 6.30
C SER A 138 18.71 0.30 6.06
N ALA A 139 18.76 1.55 5.56
CA ALA A 139 20.01 2.29 5.45
C ALA A 139 20.60 2.57 6.84
N VAL A 140 19.77 2.99 7.79
CA VAL A 140 20.20 3.21 9.19
C VAL A 140 20.60 1.90 9.85
N GLN A 141 19.86 0.81 9.61
CA GLN A 141 20.23 -0.53 10.09
C GLN A 141 21.58 -0.96 9.51
N TRP A 142 21.85 -0.68 8.24
CA TRP A 142 23.13 -1.00 7.61
C TRP A 142 24.31 -0.22 8.24
N LEU A 143 24.13 1.06 8.57
CA LEU A 143 25.15 1.84 9.30
C LEU A 143 25.48 1.22 10.66
N ARG A 144 24.48 0.65 11.35
CA ARG A 144 24.64 -0.03 12.64
C ARG A 144 25.32 -1.39 12.49
N ASP A 145 24.74 -2.25 11.65
CA ASP A 145 25.08 -3.68 11.65
C ASP A 145 26.28 -4.01 10.77
N GLN A 146 26.48 -3.27 9.67
CA GLN A 146 27.53 -3.54 8.70
C GLN A 146 28.74 -2.63 8.90
N LEU A 147 28.50 -1.32 9.05
CA LEU A 147 29.59 -0.37 9.30
C LEU A 147 29.97 -0.26 10.78
N GLY A 148 29.06 -0.56 11.71
CA GLY A 148 29.33 -0.46 13.16
C GLY A 148 29.56 0.97 13.65
N ILE A 149 29.19 1.99 12.87
CA ILE A 149 29.48 3.40 13.19
C ILE A 149 28.43 4.04 14.11
N ILE A 150 27.28 3.39 14.26
CA ILE A 150 26.26 3.72 15.24
C ILE A 150 25.88 2.46 16.03
N SER A 151 25.54 2.64 17.29
CA SER A 151 25.11 1.59 18.23
C SER A 151 23.60 1.30 18.14
N GLY A 152 22.82 2.22 17.58
CA GLY A 152 21.37 2.10 17.45
C GLY A 152 20.77 3.18 16.55
N ALA A 153 19.55 2.94 16.07
CA ALA A 153 18.87 3.87 15.17
C ALA A 153 18.65 5.26 15.78
N SER A 154 18.37 5.37 17.09
CA SER A 154 18.23 6.67 17.76
C SER A 154 19.51 7.49 17.79
N GLN A 155 20.68 6.85 17.72
CA GLN A 155 21.96 7.56 17.73
C GLN A 155 22.17 8.37 16.44
N SER A 156 21.59 7.96 15.31
CA SER A 156 21.73 8.70 14.05
C SER A 156 21.16 10.11 14.16
N GLU A 157 20.03 10.30 14.85
CA GLU A 157 19.45 11.63 15.09
C GLU A 157 20.38 12.48 15.96
N SER A 158 20.89 11.91 17.05
CA SER A 158 21.77 12.63 17.99
C SER A 158 23.07 13.08 17.34
N LEU A 159 23.64 12.28 16.42
CA LEU A 159 24.84 12.64 15.66
C LEU A 159 24.53 13.67 14.58
N ALA A 160 23.43 13.51 13.84
CA ALA A 160 23.03 14.45 12.80
C ALA A 160 22.78 15.86 13.36
N ARG A 161 22.28 15.99 14.60
CA ARG A 161 22.06 17.27 15.27
C ARG A 161 23.34 18.01 15.70
N GLN A 162 24.51 17.36 15.68
CA GLN A 162 25.79 17.96 16.08
C GLN A 162 26.46 18.78 14.97
N VAL A 163 25.98 18.65 13.72
CA VAL A 163 26.49 19.37 12.56
C VAL A 163 25.46 20.38 12.07
N ALA A 164 25.92 21.47 11.45
CA ALA A 164 25.05 22.52 10.93
C ALA A 164 24.35 22.12 9.62
N ASP A 165 25.00 21.26 8.82
CA ASP A 165 24.52 20.79 7.52
C ASP A 165 25.15 19.43 7.14
N ASN A 166 24.93 18.98 5.91
CA ASN A 166 25.46 17.72 5.38
C ASN A 166 26.91 17.83 4.85
N GLY A 167 27.56 18.99 4.92
CA GLY A 167 28.93 19.21 4.44
C GLY A 167 29.15 18.94 2.95
N GLY A 168 28.08 18.96 2.13
CA GLY A 168 28.14 18.59 0.72
C GLY A 168 28.20 17.08 0.45
N VAL A 169 28.02 16.25 1.49
CA VAL A 169 28.02 14.79 1.38
C VAL A 169 26.62 14.28 1.09
N TYR A 170 26.52 13.35 0.12
CA TYR A 170 25.28 12.68 -0.24
C TYR A 170 25.44 11.17 -0.10
N PHE A 171 24.40 10.53 0.43
CA PHE A 171 24.33 9.08 0.54
C PHE A 171 23.15 8.57 -0.27
N VAL A 172 23.42 7.68 -1.23
CA VAL A 172 22.42 7.05 -2.10
C VAL A 172 22.35 5.57 -1.73
N PRO A 173 21.43 5.16 -0.83
CA PRO A 173 21.39 3.79 -0.30
C PRO A 173 20.66 2.84 -1.27
N ALA A 174 21.18 2.66 -2.49
CA ALA A 174 20.56 1.82 -3.52
C ALA A 174 20.98 0.33 -3.42
N PHE A 175 20.98 -0.25 -2.22
CA PHE A 175 21.48 -1.62 -1.99
C PHE A 175 20.72 -2.70 -2.76
N SER A 176 19.42 -2.48 -3.01
CA SER A 176 18.53 -3.38 -3.75
C SER A 176 18.06 -2.77 -5.08
N GLY A 177 18.78 -1.76 -5.59
CA GLY A 177 18.34 -0.96 -6.73
C GLY A 177 17.49 0.26 -6.36
N LEU A 178 17.25 1.12 -7.35
CA LEU A 178 16.40 2.29 -7.27
C LEU A 178 14.99 1.94 -7.76
N PHE A 179 13.99 2.10 -6.90
CA PHE A 179 12.57 1.92 -7.22
C PHE A 179 12.03 3.17 -7.93
N ALA A 180 10.74 3.50 -7.79
CA ALA A 180 10.17 4.70 -8.39
C ALA A 180 11.00 5.96 -8.02
N PRO A 181 11.24 6.88 -8.98
CA PRO A 181 10.83 6.86 -10.40
C PRO A 181 11.78 6.10 -11.35
N TYR A 182 12.86 5.48 -10.84
CA TYR A 182 13.97 4.99 -11.64
C TYR A 182 13.82 3.54 -12.15
N TRP A 183 13.24 2.64 -11.34
CA TRP A 183 13.06 1.21 -11.65
C TRP A 183 14.30 0.53 -12.25
N ARG A 184 15.44 0.66 -11.56
CA ARG A 184 16.73 0.08 -11.97
C ARG A 184 17.32 -0.75 -10.83
N SER A 185 17.46 -2.06 -11.07
CA SER A 185 18.17 -3.02 -10.21
C SER A 185 19.53 -3.37 -10.79
#